data_AF-K2EB18-F1
#
_entry.id   AF-K2EB18-F1
#
_cell.length_a   1.000
_cell.length_b   1.000
_cell.length_c   1.000
_cell.angle_alpha   90.00
_cell.angle_beta   90.00
_cell.angle_gamma   90.00
#
_symmetry.space_group_name_H-M   'P 1'
#
loop_
_entity.id
_entity.type
_entity.pdbx_description
1 polymer ?
#
loop_
_entity_poly.entity_id
_entity_poly.type
_entity_poly.pdbx_seq_one_letter_code
_entity_poly.pdbx_strand_id
1 'polypeptide(L)' 'MSELKRKKNESFESFMRRVKQQWQRSGKILQARKIQYFIPKQSKNVKHKLTVSKVKKVNKTDLLRKAGKLPVEDYKNKKR' A
#
# COMPACT_ATOMS: atom_id res chain seq x y z
N MET A 1 12.37 7.88 -13.95
CA MET A 1 12.17 7.32 -15.30
C MET A 1 12.08 5.80 -15.16
N SER A 2 11.15 5.13 -15.84
CA SER A 2 11.04 3.67 -15.79
C SER A 2 12.00 3.04 -16.80
N GLU A 3 13.29 3.29 -16.63
CA GLU A 3 14.34 2.79 -17.52
C GLU A 3 14.68 1.34 -17.16
N LEU A 4 13.69 0.45 -17.25
CA LEU A 4 13.93 -0.99 -17.15
C LEU A 4 14.17 -1.55 -18.54
N LYS A 5 15.40 -2.00 -18.78
CA LYS A 5 15.75 -2.78 -19.97
C LYS A 5 15.49 -4.27 -19.73
N ARG A 6 15.19 -4.99 -20.81
CA ARG A 6 15.05 -6.45 -20.80
C ARG A 6 16.43 -7.08 -20.63
N LYS A 7 16.55 -8.07 -19.75
CA LYS A 7 17.80 -8.83 -19.58
C LYS A 7 17.94 -9.86 -20.69
N LYS A 8 19.18 -10.16 -21.11
CA LYS A 8 19.46 -11.28 -22.04
C LYS A 8 18.99 -12.58 -21.38
N ASN A 9 18.27 -13.42 -22.12
CA ASN A 9 17.64 -14.67 -21.66
C ASN A 9 16.44 -14.53 -20.70
N GLU A 10 15.84 -13.35 -20.59
CA GLU A 10 14.59 -13.17 -19.83
C GLU A 10 13.34 -13.34 -20.71
N SER A 11 12.32 -14.04 -20.24
CA SER A 11 11.00 -14.08 -20.89
C SER A 11 10.29 -12.72 -20.83
N PHE A 12 9.47 -12.40 -21.83
CA PHE A 12 8.76 -11.12 -21.86
C PHE A 12 7.86 -10.92 -20.63
N GLU A 13 7.19 -11.99 -20.17
CA GLU A 13 6.33 -11.93 -18.98
C GLU A 13 7.10 -11.62 -17.69
N SER A 14 8.28 -12.22 -17.52
CA SER A 14 9.14 -11.94 -16.36
C SER A 14 9.58 -10.47 -16.34
N PHE A 15 9.92 -9.94 -17.51
CA PHE A 15 10.25 -8.53 -17.68
C PHE A 15 9.07 -7.63 -17.29
N MET A 16 7.88 -7.89 -17.83
CA MET A 16 6.67 -7.13 -17.53
C MET A 16 6.26 -7.20 -16.06
N ARG A 17 6.44 -8.35 -15.41
CA ARG A 17 6.22 -8.50 -13.97
C ARG A 17 7.14 -7.57 -13.18
N ARG A 18 8.43 -7.50 -13.54
CA ARG A 18 9.39 -6.60 -12.86
C ARG A 18 9.01 -5.13 -13.07
N VAL A 19 8.62 -4.75 -14.28
CA VAL A 19 8.15 -3.38 -14.57
C VAL A 19 6.94 -3.02 -13.71
N LYS A 20 5.92 -3.89 -13.66
CA LYS A 20 4.73 -3.69 -12.82
C LYS A 20 5.07 -3.58 -11.33
N GLN A 21 5.94 -4.44 -10.81
CA GLN A 21 6.39 -4.36 -9.42
C GLN A 21 7.16 -3.05 -9.14
N GLN A 22 7.99 -2.58 -10.07
CA GLN A 22 8.70 -1.31 -9.90
C GLN A 22 7.73 -0.13 -9.87
N TRP A 23 6.72 -0.12 -10.74
CA TRP A 23 5.68 0.92 -10.73
C TRP A 23 4.86 0.91 -9.44
N GLN A 24 4.55 -0.27 -8.89
CA GLN A 24 3.89 -0.40 -7.60
C GLN A 24 4.77 0.12 -6.46
N ARG A 25 6.04 -0.31 -6.39
CA ARG A 25 7.00 0.10 -5.34
C ARG A 25 7.30 1.59 -5.37
N SER A 26 7.45 2.16 -6.56
CA SER A 26 7.68 3.61 -6.72
C SER A 26 6.46 4.47 -6.37
N GLY A 27 5.28 3.88 -6.18
CA GLY A 27 4.06 4.61 -5.82
C GLY A 27 3.51 5.51 -6.94
N LYS A 28 4.14 5.57 -8.12
CA LYS A 28 3.73 6.46 -9.21
C LYS A 28 2.31 6.20 -9.70
N ILE A 29 1.90 4.93 -9.78
CA ILE A 29 0.51 4.57 -10.12
C ILE A 29 -0.46 5.12 -9.09
N LEU A 30 -0.11 5.03 -7.79
CA LEU A 30 -0.95 5.51 -6.71
C LEU A 30 -1.02 7.03 -6.69
N GLN A 31 0.09 7.71 -6.98
CA GLN A 31 0.11 9.17 -7.14
C GLN A 31 -0.74 9.63 -8.32
N ALA A 32 -0.60 8.99 -9.48
CA ALA A 32 -1.41 9.30 -10.67
C ALA A 32 -2.92 9.21 -10.36
N ARG A 33 -3.34 8.15 -9.64
CA ARG A 33 -4.73 7.99 -9.19
C ARG A 33 -5.16 9.06 -8.18
N LYS A 34 -4.27 9.50 -7.28
CA LYS A 34 -4.57 10.55 -6.29
C LYS A 34 -4.80 11.91 -6.93
N ILE A 35 -4.04 12.25 -7.97
CA ILE A 35 -4.12 13.56 -8.64
C ILE A 35 -5.10 13.59 -9.81
N GLN A 36 -5.70 12.45 -10.15
CA GLN A 36 -6.64 12.31 -11.28
C GLN A 36 -7.84 13.26 -11.15
N TYR A 37 -8.25 13.59 -9.93
CA TYR A 37 -9.38 14.46 -9.63
C TYR A 37 -9.01 15.53 -8.61
N PHE A 38 -9.71 16.66 -8.65
CA PHE A 38 -9.61 17.68 -7.61
C PHE A 38 -10.18 17.14 -6.29
N ILE A 39 -9.38 17.23 -5.23
CA ILE A 39 -9.78 16.84 -3.87
C ILE A 39 -9.64 18.07 -2.98
N PRO A 40 -10.74 18.58 -2.38
CA PRO A 40 -10.66 19.73 -1.48
C PRO A 40 -9.92 19.37 -0.19
N LYS A 41 -9.34 20.38 0.46
CA LYS A 41 -8.63 20.21 1.73
C LYS A 41 -9.58 19.70 2.81
N GLN A 42 -9.22 18.59 3.46
CA GLN A 42 -10.00 18.03 4.55
C GLN A 42 -10.08 18.96 5.77
N SER A 43 -11.27 19.08 6.36
CA SER A 43 -11.50 19.81 7.61
C SER A 43 -10.87 19.11 8.82
N LYS A 44 -10.67 19.85 9.93
CA LYS A 44 -10.09 19.31 11.17
C LYS A 44 -10.91 18.12 11.72
N ASN A 45 -12.24 18.23 11.68
CA ASN A 45 -13.15 17.19 12.18
C ASN A 45 -13.07 15.91 11.36
N VAL A 46 -12.98 16.01 10.03
CA VAL A 46 -12.81 14.84 9.16
C VAL A 46 -11.48 14.16 9.43
N LYS A 47 -10.39 14.93 9.53
CA LYS A 47 -9.07 14.37 9.89
C LYS A 47 -9.09 13.66 11.23
N HIS A 48 -9.71 14.25 12.26
CA HIS A 48 -9.82 13.65 13.58
C HIS A 48 -10.56 12.30 13.54
N LYS A 49 -11.74 12.26 12.89
CA LYS A 49 -12.52 11.01 12.74
C LYS A 49 -11.73 9.91 12.03
N LEU A 50 -11.00 10.25 10.96
CA LEU A 50 -10.15 9.30 10.23
C LEU A 50 -9.01 8.76 11.11
N THR A 51 -8.33 9.62 11.86
CA THR A 51 -7.26 9.24 12.78
C THR A 51 -7.77 8.30 13.88
N VAL A 52 -8.90 8.64 14.52
CA VAL A 52 -9.51 7.80 15.56
C VAL A 52 -9.88 6.42 15.01
N SER A 53 -10.48 6.36 13.81
CA SER A 53 -10.80 5.09 13.16
C SER A 53 -9.55 4.24 12.88
N LYS A 54 -8.46 4.88 12.41
CA LYS A 54 -7.17 4.20 12.19
C LYS A 54 -6.60 3.63 13.49
N VAL A 55 -6.58 4.42 14.56
CA VAL A 55 -6.07 3.99 15.88
C VAL A 55 -6.89 2.82 16.43
N LYS A 56 -8.23 2.87 16.34
CA LYS A 56 -9.09 1.76 16.77
C LYS A 56 -8.78 0.46 16.03
N LYS A 57 -8.55 0.52 14.72
CA LYS A 57 -8.17 -0.65 13.91
C LYS A 57 -6.83 -1.22 14.35
N VAL A 58 -5.82 -0.38 14.50
CA VAL A 58 -4.48 -0.79 14.97
C VAL A 58 -4.56 -1.46 16.34
N ASN A 59 -5.26 -0.82 17.30
CA ASN A 59 -5.43 -1.38 18.64
C ASN A 59 -6.13 -2.73 18.62
N LYS A 60 -7.21 -2.87 17.82
CA LYS A 60 -7.91 -4.15 17.67
C LYS A 60 -6.97 -5.24 17.12
N THR A 61 -6.21 -4.92 16.06
CA THR A 61 -5.26 -5.89 15.48
C THR A 61 -4.14 -6.26 16.46
N ASP A 62 -3.67 -5.32 17.26
CA ASP A 62 -2.62 -5.56 18.26
C ASP A 62 -3.14 -6.43 19.41
N LEU A 63 -4.38 -6.21 19.87
CA LEU A 63 -5.03 -7.04 20.87
C LEU A 63 -5.22 -8.48 20.36
N LEU A 64 -5.75 -8.66 19.14
CA LEU A 64 -5.92 -9.98 18.54
C LEU A 64 -4.59 -10.72 18.37
N ARG A 65 -3.53 -10.00 17.99
CA ARG A 65 -2.18 -10.56 17.88
C ARG A 65 -1.66 -11.03 19.24
N LYS A 66 -1.81 -10.21 20.29
CA LYS A 66 -1.40 -10.57 21.66
C LYS A 66 -2.18 -11.77 22.19
N ALA A 67 -3.46 -11.87 21.85
CA ALA A 67 -4.32 -12.98 22.25
C ALA A 67 -4.13 -14.27 21.42
N GLY A 68 -3.25 -14.27 20.40
CA GLY A 68 -3.07 -15.40 19.49
C GLY A 68 -4.27 -15.70 18.57
N LYS A 69 -5.27 -14.81 18.54
CA LYS A 69 -6.51 -14.95 17.75
C LYS A 69 -6.45 -14.25 16.40
N LEU A 70 -5.29 -13.71 16.03
CA LEU A 70 -5.12 -13.11 14.71
C LEU A 70 -5.10 -14.24 13.67
N PRO A 71 -5.91 -14.17 12.60
CA PRO A 71 -5.87 -15.16 11.52
C PRO A 71 -4.47 -15.25 10.90
N VAL A 72 -4.06 -16.46 10.49
CA VAL A 72 -2.72 -16.73 9.93
C VAL A 72 -2.42 -15.85 8.70
N GLU A 73 -3.44 -15.53 7.91
CA GLU A 73 -3.37 -14.64 6.75
C GLU A 73 -3.03 -13.18 7.12
N ASP A 74 -3.43 -12.71 8.30
CA ASP A 74 -3.32 -11.31 8.73
C ASP A 74 -1.98 -10.99 9.43
N TYR A 75 -1.14 -11.99 9.73
CA TYR A 75 0.19 -11.76 10.33
C TYR A 75 1.14 -11.07 9.34
N LYS A 76 0.94 -11.26 8.04
CA LYS A 76 1.83 -10.78 6.98
C LYS A 76 1.41 -9.40 6.51
N ASN A 77 1.66 -8.35 7.30
CA ASN A 77 1.81 -6.98 6.78
C ASN A 77 2.44 -6.05 7.82
N LYS A 78 3.70 -6.31 8.16
CA LYS A 78 4.57 -5.32 8.81
C LYS A 78 5.77 -5.00 7.91
N LYS A 79 5.51 -4.57 6.67
CA LYS A 79 6.50 -3.76 5.96
C LYS A 79 6.21 -2.31 6.29
N ARG A 80 6.98 -1.82 7.27
CA ARG A 80 7.17 -0.38 7.50
C ARG A 80 7.65 0.28 6.22
#